data_AF-Q32JE4-F1
#
_entry.id   AF-Q32JE4-F1
#
_cell.length_a   1.000
_cell.length_b   1.000
_cell.length_c   1.000
_cell.angle_alpha   90.00
_cell.angle_beta   90.00
_cell.angle_gamma   90.00
#
_symmetry.space_group_name_H-M   'P 1'
#
loop_
_entity.id
_entity.type
_entity.pdbx_description
1 polymer ?
#
loop_
_entity_poly.entity_id
_entity_poly.type
_entity_poly.pdbx_seq_one_letter_code
_entity_poly.pdbx_strand_id
1 'polypeptide(L)'
;MSKDRSLKVREALARTLTELKITQLSATLRTEDIERIAEQMYLDNKENKNIVKALLIALPEMRQLSLAKEDVHNLREGARYLTSKDVISYLLTQHDVPTVWDELARDKLLPLEYKKQLWQRTLNLMMSKRQEDQEQAYEVQLALIDNGVVDEEMLNNAIDLLVDLPAEYRYRMRNQLFDNKDLPSGIINKLDQQYRFNSDWVLSVVSMKNSTRRQSERGLHRWNREDSDIFAELATIKDKSDDEWWRALLQSRNDHLRQTALRNAHTPASLLTTLTEPQDRSLAINNPQLAADVKTAWLKEG
;
A
#
# COMPACT_ATOMS: atom_id res chain seq x y z
N MET A 1 -34.00 0.18 33.87
CA MET A 1 -33.74 -0.57 32.63
C MET A 1 -33.87 0.26 31.33
N SER A 2 -34.47 1.46 31.32
CA SER A 2 -34.66 2.25 30.08
C SER A 2 -33.42 3.04 29.61
N LYS A 3 -32.65 3.61 30.54
CA LYS A 3 -31.46 4.44 30.20
C LYS A 3 -30.36 3.66 29.48
N ASP A 4 -30.07 2.41 29.90
CA ASP A 4 -29.02 1.58 29.28
C ASP A 4 -29.36 1.20 27.83
N ARG A 5 -30.62 0.82 27.56
CA ARG A 5 -31.07 0.58 26.18
C ARG A 5 -30.98 1.84 25.33
N SER A 6 -31.36 3.00 25.86
CA SER A 6 -31.23 4.29 25.16
C SER A 6 -29.78 4.66 24.87
N LEU A 7 -28.84 4.32 25.77
CA LEU A 7 -27.42 4.55 25.53
C LEU A 7 -26.87 3.68 24.39
N LYS A 8 -27.14 2.37 24.41
CA LYS A 8 -26.69 1.45 23.36
C LYS A 8 -27.23 1.82 21.98
N VAL A 9 -28.49 2.27 21.91
CA VAL A 9 -29.09 2.77 20.67
C VAL A 9 -28.36 4.01 20.16
N ARG A 10 -27.99 4.94 21.05
CA ARG A 10 -27.20 6.12 20.67
C ARG A 10 -25.81 5.71 20.19
N GLU A 11 -25.07 4.87 20.90
CA GLU A 11 -23.75 4.40 20.45
C GLU A 11 -23.80 3.72 19.07
N ALA A 12 -24.83 2.90 18.81
CA ALA A 12 -25.05 2.27 17.52
C ALA A 12 -25.35 3.30 16.42
N LEU A 13 -26.19 4.30 16.71
CA LEU A 13 -26.50 5.37 15.76
C LEU A 13 -25.25 6.20 15.42
N ALA A 14 -24.40 6.51 16.41
CA ALA A 14 -23.14 7.23 16.17
C ALA A 14 -22.23 6.50 15.18
N ARG A 15 -22.04 5.18 15.40
CA ARG A 15 -21.25 4.34 14.48
C ARG A 15 -21.87 4.29 13.08
N THR A 16 -23.20 4.18 13.00
CA THR A 16 -23.93 4.18 11.73
C THR A 16 -23.70 5.48 10.95
N LEU A 17 -23.77 6.64 11.61
CA LEU A 17 -23.51 7.93 10.96
C LEU A 17 -22.08 8.03 10.42
N THR A 18 -21.11 7.54 11.19
CA THR A 18 -19.71 7.48 10.77
C THR A 18 -19.54 6.55 9.57
N GLU A 19 -20.10 5.34 9.59
CA GLU A 19 -20.07 4.42 8.45
C GLU A 19 -20.71 5.03 7.20
N LEU A 20 -21.85 5.72 7.35
CA LEU A 20 -22.53 6.39 6.23
C LEU A 20 -21.66 7.50 5.62
N LYS A 21 -20.96 8.30 6.45
CA LYS A 21 -20.06 9.35 5.94
C LYS A 21 -18.81 8.78 5.28
N ILE A 22 -18.22 7.74 5.86
CA ILE A 22 -17.03 7.06 5.32
C ILE A 22 -17.33 6.45 3.95
N THR A 23 -18.42 5.70 3.87
CA THR A 23 -18.72 4.90 2.67
C THR A 23 -19.38 5.71 1.57
N GLN A 24 -19.98 6.86 1.89
CA GLN A 24 -20.84 7.64 0.99
C GLN A 24 -21.97 6.80 0.36
N LEU A 25 -22.33 5.66 0.95
CA LEU A 25 -23.29 4.69 0.40
C LEU A 25 -24.75 5.03 0.68
N SER A 26 -25.04 6.20 1.26
CA SER A 26 -26.41 6.56 1.59
C SER A 26 -27.18 6.99 0.34
N ALA A 27 -28.21 6.22 -0.03
CA ALA A 27 -29.13 6.61 -1.10
C ALA A 27 -30.04 7.79 -0.71
N THR A 28 -30.18 8.08 0.60
CA THR A 28 -31.21 8.99 1.13
C THR A 28 -30.67 10.19 1.89
N LEU A 29 -29.49 10.08 2.50
CA LEU A 29 -28.88 11.15 3.29
C LEU A 29 -27.65 11.68 2.56
N ARG A 30 -27.64 12.98 2.28
CA ARG A 30 -26.44 13.66 1.82
C ARG A 30 -25.45 13.81 2.97
N THR A 31 -24.18 14.05 2.65
CA THR A 31 -23.13 14.28 3.64
C THR A 31 -23.51 15.40 4.61
N GLU A 32 -24.12 16.49 4.13
CA GLU A 32 -24.54 17.61 4.99
C GLU A 32 -25.65 17.22 5.97
N ASP A 33 -26.53 16.29 5.57
CA ASP A 33 -27.59 15.77 6.44
C ASP A 33 -27.02 14.87 7.53
N ILE A 34 -26.05 14.02 7.19
CA ILE A 34 -25.32 13.18 8.15
C ILE A 34 -24.58 14.05 9.17
N GLU A 35 -23.85 15.07 8.69
CA GLU A 35 -23.11 16.00 9.54
C GLU A 35 -24.01 16.78 10.49
N ARG A 36 -25.18 17.23 10.02
CA ARG A 36 -26.17 17.92 10.85
C ARG A 36 -26.72 17.02 11.95
N ILE A 37 -27.04 15.76 11.63
CA ILE A 37 -27.52 14.79 12.63
C ILE A 37 -26.40 14.46 13.63
N ALA A 38 -25.17 14.26 13.14
CA ALA A 38 -24.00 13.99 13.97
C ALA A 38 -23.71 15.15 14.92
N GLU A 39 -23.78 16.40 14.45
CA GLU A 39 -23.56 17.59 15.27
C GLU A 39 -24.62 17.69 16.38
N GLN A 40 -25.90 17.53 16.05
CA GLN A 40 -26.97 17.53 17.07
C GLN A 40 -26.73 16.43 18.11
N MET A 41 -26.40 15.23 17.64
CA MET A 41 -26.14 14.09 18.51
C MET A 41 -24.89 14.30 19.38
N TYR A 42 -23.86 14.96 18.87
CA TYR A 42 -22.69 15.35 19.64
C TYR A 42 -23.07 16.34 20.75
N LEU A 43 -23.87 17.37 20.43
CA LEU A 43 -24.33 18.36 21.41
C LEU A 43 -25.12 17.70 22.56
N ASP A 44 -25.95 16.71 22.24
CA ASP A 44 -26.76 15.98 23.23
C ASP A 44 -25.94 14.97 24.08
N ASN A 45 -24.70 14.67 23.67
CA ASN A 45 -23.88 13.60 24.27
C ASN A 45 -22.44 14.02 24.56
N LYS A 46 -22.16 15.32 24.74
CA LYS A 46 -20.79 15.85 24.97
C LYS A 46 -20.02 15.14 26.07
N GLU A 47 -20.69 14.78 27.15
CA GLU A 47 -20.09 14.10 28.31
C GLU A 47 -19.81 12.61 28.07
N ASN A 48 -20.34 12.03 26.98
CA ASN A 48 -20.14 10.63 26.67
C ASN A 48 -19.00 10.43 25.67
N LYS A 49 -17.81 10.14 26.20
CA LYS A 49 -16.59 9.91 25.41
C LYS A 49 -16.75 8.85 24.31
N ASN A 50 -17.50 7.77 24.55
CA ASN A 50 -17.68 6.71 23.55
C ASN A 50 -18.48 7.21 22.35
N ILE A 51 -19.56 7.95 22.60
CA ILE A 51 -20.39 8.54 21.54
C ILE A 51 -19.59 9.61 20.79
N VAL A 52 -18.89 10.50 21.51
CA VAL A 52 -18.07 11.56 20.89
C VAL A 52 -17.00 10.95 19.97
N LYS A 53 -16.28 9.92 20.43
CA LYS A 53 -15.30 9.18 19.61
C LYS A 53 -15.96 8.53 18.40
N ALA A 54 -17.09 7.85 18.58
CA ALA A 54 -17.80 7.18 17.50
C ALA A 54 -18.36 8.16 16.44
N LEU A 55 -18.70 9.39 16.83
CA LEU A 55 -19.23 10.42 15.92
C LEU A 55 -18.15 11.17 15.15
N LEU A 56 -16.89 11.09 15.57
CA LEU A 56 -15.83 12.01 15.13
C LEU A 56 -15.78 12.20 13.61
N ILE A 57 -15.75 11.10 12.85
CA ILE A 57 -15.71 11.16 11.38
C ILE A 57 -17.02 11.69 10.80
N ALA A 58 -18.17 11.35 11.41
CA ALA A 58 -19.48 11.86 11.05
C ALA A 58 -19.62 13.38 11.23
N LEU A 59 -18.85 14.00 12.15
CA LEU A 59 -18.98 15.42 12.49
C LEU A 59 -18.46 16.34 11.36
N PRO A 60 -18.94 17.59 11.30
CA PRO A 60 -18.38 18.61 10.41
C PRO A 60 -16.89 18.84 10.67
N GLU A 61 -16.12 19.23 9.64
CA GLU A 61 -14.67 19.43 9.74
C GLU A 61 -14.25 20.38 10.86
N MET A 62 -14.97 21.50 11.01
CA MET A 62 -14.70 22.47 12.09
C MET A 62 -14.80 21.83 13.48
N ARG A 63 -15.77 20.91 13.67
CA ARG A 63 -15.96 20.21 14.93
C ARG A 63 -14.88 19.14 15.15
N GLN A 64 -14.50 18.42 14.09
CA GLN A 64 -13.37 17.49 14.13
C GLN A 64 -12.10 18.21 14.60
N LEU A 65 -11.82 19.39 14.03
CA LEU A 65 -10.66 20.20 14.40
C LEU A 65 -10.75 20.70 15.85
N SER A 66 -11.93 21.14 16.32
CA SER A 66 -12.11 21.51 17.74
C SER A 66 -11.83 20.34 18.68
N LEU A 67 -12.37 19.15 18.38
CA LEU A 67 -12.15 17.95 19.21
C LEU A 67 -10.69 17.50 19.19
N ALA A 68 -10.02 17.62 18.04
CA ALA A 68 -8.58 17.38 17.91
C ALA A 68 -7.75 18.29 18.81
N LYS A 69 -8.18 19.56 18.93
CA LYS A 69 -7.52 20.58 19.76
C LYS A 69 -7.74 20.37 21.25
N GLU A 70 -8.92 19.89 21.64
CA GLU A 70 -9.25 19.59 23.03
C GLU A 70 -8.49 18.35 23.54
N ASP A 71 -8.55 17.24 22.79
CA ASP A 71 -7.80 16.03 23.08
C ASP A 71 -7.60 15.21 21.81
N VAL A 72 -6.35 15.13 21.37
CA VAL A 72 -5.93 14.33 20.20
C VAL A 72 -6.29 12.84 20.33
N HIS A 73 -6.49 12.34 21.55
CA HIS A 73 -6.89 10.95 21.81
C HIS A 73 -8.32 10.65 21.36
N ASN A 74 -9.13 11.68 21.11
CA ASN A 74 -10.44 11.51 20.49
C ASN A 74 -10.32 10.94 19.07
N LEU A 75 -9.20 11.19 18.37
CA LEU A 75 -8.95 10.77 16.99
C LEU A 75 -8.24 9.42 16.86
N ARG A 76 -7.86 8.78 17.97
CA ARG A 76 -7.09 7.53 17.92
C ARG A 76 -7.77 6.41 17.13
N GLU A 77 -9.10 6.37 17.10
CA GLU A 77 -9.84 5.36 16.33
C GLU A 77 -10.45 6.02 15.10
N GLY A 78 -10.11 5.50 13.92
CA GLY A 78 -10.69 5.96 12.67
C GLY A 78 -10.06 7.22 12.08
N ALA A 79 -8.92 7.71 12.61
CA ALA A 79 -8.17 8.81 11.98
C ALA A 79 -7.84 8.52 10.50
N ARG A 80 -7.74 7.26 10.11
CA ARG A 80 -7.59 6.83 8.71
C ARG A 80 -8.74 7.20 7.77
N TYR A 81 -9.83 7.73 8.31
CA TYR A 81 -11.00 8.17 7.55
C TYR A 81 -11.18 9.69 7.57
N LEU A 82 -10.21 10.42 8.14
CA LEU A 82 -10.22 11.87 8.10
C LEU A 82 -9.99 12.34 6.67
N THR A 83 -10.87 13.21 6.19
CA THR A 83 -10.77 13.82 4.85
C THR A 83 -10.38 15.30 4.91
N SER A 84 -10.48 15.92 6.10
CA SER A 84 -10.15 17.33 6.28
C SER A 84 -8.64 17.55 6.30
N LYS A 85 -8.16 18.31 5.33
CA LYS A 85 -6.75 18.73 5.22
C LYS A 85 -6.27 19.48 6.46
N ASP A 86 -7.12 20.32 7.04
CA ASP A 86 -6.79 21.13 8.22
C ASP A 86 -6.63 20.26 9.46
N VAL A 87 -7.50 19.25 9.63
CA VAL A 87 -7.38 18.29 10.73
C VAL A 87 -6.12 17.44 10.57
N ILE A 88 -5.88 16.88 9.39
CA ILE A 88 -4.68 16.08 9.10
C ILE A 88 -3.42 16.91 9.34
N SER A 89 -3.38 18.15 8.81
CA SER A 89 -2.25 19.06 9.02
C SER A 89 -2.06 19.41 10.48
N TYR A 90 -3.13 19.65 11.25
CA TYR A 90 -3.03 19.89 12.68
C TYR A 90 -2.41 18.69 13.42
N LEU A 91 -2.84 17.47 13.10
CA LEU A 91 -2.30 16.24 13.71
C LEU A 91 -0.83 16.02 13.34
N LEU A 92 -0.47 16.32 12.10
CA LEU A 92 0.89 16.23 11.58
C LEU A 92 1.75 17.46 11.87
N THR A 93 1.29 18.45 12.63
CA THR A 93 2.13 19.60 13.00
C THR A 93 2.23 19.80 14.51
N GLN A 94 1.12 19.63 15.22
CA GLN A 94 1.03 20.00 16.63
C GLN A 94 1.20 18.83 17.60
N HIS A 95 1.16 17.59 17.11
CA HIS A 95 1.15 16.41 17.98
C HIS A 95 2.11 15.33 17.50
N ASP A 96 2.92 14.83 18.43
CA ASP A 96 3.75 13.64 18.25
C ASP A 96 3.06 12.46 18.95
N VAL A 97 2.03 11.94 18.30
CA VAL A 97 1.20 10.84 18.82
C VAL A 97 1.28 9.67 17.85
N PRO A 98 2.20 8.72 18.06
CA PRO A 98 2.47 7.68 17.08
C PRO A 98 1.27 6.75 16.81
N THR A 99 0.35 6.62 17.77
CA THR A 99 -0.92 5.89 17.54
C THR A 99 -1.81 6.55 16.49
N VAL A 100 -1.84 7.89 16.43
CA VAL A 100 -2.56 8.62 15.36
C VAL A 100 -1.81 8.50 14.04
N TRP A 101 -0.48 8.50 14.10
CA TRP A 101 0.37 8.31 12.92
C TRP A 101 0.17 6.93 12.28
N ASP A 102 0.03 5.86 13.08
CA ASP A 102 -0.26 4.52 12.57
C ASP A 102 -1.61 4.47 11.84
N GLU A 103 -2.66 5.07 12.41
CA GLU A 103 -3.95 5.18 11.71
C GLU A 103 -3.84 5.97 10.41
N LEU A 104 -3.16 7.12 10.41
CA LEU A 104 -2.94 7.90 9.18
C LEU A 104 -2.13 7.10 8.15
N ALA A 105 -1.10 6.37 8.55
CA ALA A 105 -0.32 5.52 7.67
C ALA A 105 -1.15 4.39 7.07
N ARG A 106 -2.15 3.89 7.80
CA ARG A 106 -3.10 2.87 7.36
C ARG A 106 -4.15 3.38 6.37
N ASP A 107 -4.25 4.70 6.15
CA ASP A 107 -5.12 5.28 5.13
C ASP A 107 -4.52 5.16 3.72
N LYS A 108 -5.17 4.35 2.89
CA LYS A 108 -4.81 4.15 1.48
C LYS A 108 -5.00 5.41 0.63
N LEU A 109 -5.92 6.29 1.03
CA LEU A 109 -6.28 7.51 0.33
C LEU A 109 -5.54 8.74 0.85
N LEU A 110 -4.72 8.61 1.89
CA LEU A 110 -3.93 9.72 2.43
C LEU A 110 -3.07 10.32 1.32
N PRO A 111 -3.21 11.62 0.99
CA PRO A 111 -2.40 12.26 -0.04
C PRO A 111 -0.89 12.08 0.19
N LEU A 112 -0.14 11.89 -0.90
CA LEU A 112 1.30 11.63 -0.86
C LEU A 112 2.07 12.70 -0.08
N GLU A 113 1.67 13.96 -0.15
CA GLU A 113 2.27 15.06 0.62
C GLU A 113 2.26 14.78 2.14
N TYR A 114 1.14 14.29 2.67
CA TYR A 114 1.01 13.96 4.09
C TYR A 114 1.76 12.67 4.43
N LYS A 115 1.80 11.69 3.53
CA LYS A 115 2.65 10.49 3.69
C LYS A 115 4.13 10.86 3.82
N LYS A 116 4.62 11.82 3.02
CA LYS A 116 5.99 12.35 3.12
C LYS A 116 6.26 13.05 4.45
N GLN A 117 5.34 13.91 4.89
CA GLN A 117 5.45 14.59 6.20
C GLN A 117 5.50 13.58 7.34
N LEU A 118 4.62 12.57 7.30
CA LEU A 118 4.58 11.48 8.26
C LEU A 118 5.88 10.66 8.24
N TRP A 119 6.38 10.33 7.05
CA TRP A 119 7.66 9.65 6.88
C TRP A 119 8.80 10.41 7.55
N GLN A 120 8.96 11.70 7.25
CA GLN A 120 10.03 12.51 7.84
C GLN A 120 9.94 12.58 9.37
N ARG A 121 8.72 12.61 9.91
CA ARG A 121 8.50 12.57 11.35
C ARG A 121 8.91 11.24 11.97
N THR A 122 8.59 10.12 11.32
CA THR A 122 9.02 8.80 11.80
C THR A 122 10.54 8.65 11.78
N LEU A 123 11.23 9.18 10.76
CA LEU A 123 12.71 9.22 10.74
C LEU A 123 13.27 9.97 11.95
N ASN A 124 12.66 11.09 12.32
CA ASN A 124 13.07 11.83 13.51
C ASN A 124 12.79 11.05 14.80
N LEU A 125 11.66 10.36 14.88
CA LEU A 125 11.27 9.57 16.04
C LEU A 125 12.16 8.33 16.23
N MET A 126 12.68 7.74 15.14
CA MET A 126 13.67 6.65 15.20
C MET A 126 14.99 7.06 15.88
N MET A 127 15.31 8.36 15.86
CA MET A 127 16.46 8.91 16.59
C MET A 127 16.18 9.10 18.10
N SER A 128 14.97 8.80 18.58
CA SER A 128 14.62 8.86 20.00
C SER A 128 15.48 7.88 20.81
N LYS A 129 15.74 8.24 22.08
CA LYS A 129 16.39 7.34 23.04
C LYS A 129 15.42 6.31 23.62
N ARG A 130 14.11 6.50 23.43
CA ARG A 130 13.08 5.61 23.97
C ARG A 130 12.79 4.53 22.93
N GLN A 131 13.00 3.27 23.32
CA GLN A 131 12.73 2.13 22.45
C GLN A 131 11.28 2.09 21.95
N GLU A 132 10.31 2.41 22.82
CA GLU A 132 8.88 2.47 22.46
C GLU A 132 8.61 3.45 21.30
N ASP A 133 9.23 4.63 21.34
CA ASP A 133 9.11 5.63 20.27
C ASP A 133 9.69 5.09 18.95
N GLN A 134 10.84 4.42 19.02
CA GLN A 134 11.50 3.81 17.85
C GLN A 134 10.65 2.70 17.23
N GLU A 135 10.12 1.80 18.06
CA GLU A 135 9.25 0.69 17.63
C GLU A 135 7.98 1.21 16.95
N GLN A 136 7.35 2.21 17.55
CA GLN A 136 6.19 2.87 16.94
C GLN A 136 6.56 3.53 15.60
N ALA A 137 7.72 4.17 15.50
CA ALA A 137 8.18 4.73 14.23
C ALA A 137 8.37 3.65 13.15
N TYR A 138 8.90 2.48 13.51
CA TYR A 138 9.05 1.36 12.57
C TYR A 138 7.69 0.87 12.07
N GLU A 139 6.71 0.69 12.97
CA GLU A 139 5.35 0.27 12.60
C GLU A 139 4.68 1.24 11.62
N VAL A 140 4.81 2.54 11.87
CA VAL A 140 4.23 3.57 10.98
C VAL A 140 4.88 3.51 9.58
N GLN A 141 6.21 3.33 9.49
CA GLN A 141 6.87 3.19 8.19
C GLN A 141 6.46 1.92 7.46
N LEU A 142 6.34 0.80 8.17
CA LEU A 142 5.84 -0.46 7.60
C LEU A 142 4.42 -0.29 7.05
N ALA A 143 3.54 0.40 7.78
CA ALA A 143 2.18 0.69 7.31
C ALA A 143 2.17 1.62 6.08
N LEU A 144 3.08 2.61 6.03
CA LEU A 144 3.22 3.48 4.86
C LEU A 144 3.63 2.72 3.60
N ILE A 145 4.61 1.81 3.70
CA ILE A 145 5.08 0.98 2.57
C ILE A 145 3.98 0.02 2.10
N ASP A 146 3.27 -0.62 3.03
CA ASP A 146 2.20 -1.59 2.72
C ASP A 146 1.06 -0.96 1.91
N ASN A 147 0.75 0.31 2.16
CA ASN A 147 -0.34 1.03 1.50
C ASN A 147 -0.01 1.61 0.12
N GLY A 148 1.03 1.10 -0.54
CA GLY A 148 1.27 1.16 -1.99
C GLY A 148 1.71 2.50 -2.57
N VAL A 149 1.30 3.63 -2.00
CA VAL A 149 1.71 4.97 -2.48
C VAL A 149 2.83 5.49 -1.60
N VAL A 150 4.03 5.05 -1.91
CA VAL A 150 5.30 5.61 -1.41
C VAL A 150 6.10 6.12 -2.59
N ASP A 151 6.83 7.22 -2.40
CA ASP A 151 7.71 7.73 -3.45
C ASP A 151 9.09 7.07 -3.40
N GLU A 152 9.92 7.41 -4.39
CA GLU A 152 11.26 6.84 -4.52
C GLU A 152 12.20 7.26 -3.39
N GLU A 153 12.01 8.45 -2.81
CA GLU A 153 12.82 8.94 -1.68
C GLU A 153 12.55 8.12 -0.42
N MET A 154 11.26 7.89 -0.10
CA MET A 154 10.84 7.03 1.01
C MET A 154 11.38 5.60 0.84
N LEU A 155 11.29 5.04 -0.36
CA LEU A 155 11.84 3.70 -0.65
C LEU A 155 13.37 3.65 -0.48
N ASN A 156 14.09 4.68 -0.92
CA ASN A 156 15.53 4.77 -0.73
C ASN A 156 15.91 4.83 0.74
N ASN A 157 15.22 5.66 1.52
CA ASN A 157 15.39 5.77 2.96
C ASN A 157 15.13 4.43 3.65
N ALA A 158 14.06 3.73 3.27
CA ALA A 158 13.72 2.41 3.81
C ALA A 158 14.86 1.41 3.59
N ILE A 159 15.44 1.38 2.39
CA ILE A 159 16.57 0.50 2.05
C ILE A 159 17.80 0.83 2.87
N ASP A 160 18.13 2.12 3.01
CA ASP A 160 19.32 2.56 3.74
C ASP A 160 19.20 2.23 5.24
N LEU A 161 17.99 2.28 5.80
CA LEU A 161 17.73 1.91 7.20
C LEU A 161 17.88 0.40 7.48
N LEU A 162 17.73 -0.48 6.48
CA LEU A 162 17.70 -1.94 6.71
C LEU A 162 18.91 -2.45 7.52
N VAL A 163 20.08 -1.84 7.36
CA VAL A 163 21.30 -2.26 8.08
C VAL A 163 21.26 -1.93 9.57
N ASP A 164 20.54 -0.87 9.95
CA ASP A 164 20.47 -0.33 11.31
C ASP A 164 19.23 -0.81 12.08
N LEU A 165 18.21 -1.30 11.39
CA LEU A 165 16.99 -1.79 12.01
C LEU A 165 17.22 -3.04 12.89
N PRO A 166 16.51 -3.18 14.03
CA PRO A 166 16.44 -4.44 14.76
C PRO A 166 15.94 -5.58 13.87
N ALA A 167 16.36 -6.81 14.17
CA ALA A 167 16.17 -7.96 13.29
C ALA A 167 14.71 -8.19 12.85
N GLU A 168 13.76 -8.00 13.78
CA GLU A 168 12.32 -8.12 13.51
C GLU A 168 11.85 -7.12 12.44
N TYR A 169 12.09 -5.83 12.65
CA TYR A 169 11.67 -4.76 11.74
C TYR A 169 12.43 -4.80 10.42
N ARG A 170 13.72 -5.15 10.46
CA ARG A 170 14.53 -5.40 9.27
C ARG A 170 13.91 -6.46 8.37
N TYR A 171 13.52 -7.59 8.95
CA TYR A 171 12.90 -8.68 8.21
C TYR A 171 11.56 -8.25 7.59
N ARG A 172 10.71 -7.60 8.37
CA ARG A 172 9.39 -7.12 7.92
C ARG A 172 9.50 -6.09 6.80
N MET A 173 10.33 -5.06 6.98
CA MET A 173 10.52 -3.99 5.99
C MET A 173 11.12 -4.53 4.70
N ARG A 174 12.15 -5.39 4.80
CA ARG A 174 12.75 -6.04 3.63
C ARG A 174 11.72 -6.84 2.85
N ASN A 175 10.87 -7.61 3.51
CA ASN A 175 9.86 -8.41 2.82
C ASN A 175 8.81 -7.52 2.14
N GLN A 176 8.34 -6.45 2.78
CA GLN A 176 7.44 -5.50 2.13
C GLN A 176 8.05 -4.87 0.86
N LEU A 177 9.35 -4.55 0.90
CA LEU A 177 10.08 -4.08 -0.28
C LEU A 177 10.17 -5.17 -1.37
N PHE A 178 10.47 -6.42 -1.00
CA PHE A 178 10.61 -7.52 -1.96
C PHE A 178 9.25 -7.92 -2.58
N ASP A 179 8.17 -7.81 -1.81
CA ASP A 179 6.83 -8.17 -2.25
C ASP A 179 6.18 -7.11 -3.14
N ASN A 180 6.69 -5.86 -3.11
CA ASN A 180 6.22 -4.80 -3.98
C ASN A 180 6.62 -5.04 -5.45
N LYS A 181 5.65 -5.45 -6.28
CA LYS A 181 5.88 -5.80 -7.70
C LYS A 181 5.97 -4.59 -8.63
N ASP A 182 5.64 -3.40 -8.13
CA ASP A 182 5.59 -2.15 -8.89
C ASP A 182 6.76 -1.20 -8.58
N LEU A 183 7.81 -1.69 -7.89
CA LEU A 183 8.99 -0.89 -7.57
C LEU A 183 9.60 -0.22 -8.82
N PRO A 184 10.05 1.05 -8.72
CA PRO A 184 10.82 1.70 -9.77
C PRO A 184 12.13 0.96 -10.07
N SER A 185 12.62 1.04 -11.31
CA SER A 185 13.85 0.36 -11.74
C SER A 185 15.09 0.80 -10.94
N GLY A 186 15.17 2.07 -10.54
CA GLY A 186 16.24 2.58 -9.66
C GLY A 186 16.28 1.86 -8.31
N ILE A 187 15.12 1.66 -7.71
CA ILE A 187 14.95 0.94 -6.44
C ILE A 187 15.28 -0.55 -6.58
N ILE A 188 14.81 -1.19 -7.66
CA ILE A 188 15.15 -2.59 -7.97
C ILE A 188 16.67 -2.76 -8.10
N ASN A 189 17.35 -1.84 -8.78
CA ASN A 189 18.81 -1.90 -8.94
C ASN A 189 19.54 -1.75 -7.60
N LYS A 190 19.10 -0.85 -6.72
CA LYS A 190 19.68 -0.66 -5.39
C LYS A 190 19.52 -1.93 -4.53
N LEU A 191 18.31 -2.50 -4.51
CA LEU A 191 18.06 -3.78 -3.84
C LEU A 191 18.88 -4.91 -4.45
N ASP A 192 19.02 -4.96 -5.77
CA ASP A 192 19.79 -6.00 -6.43
C ASP A 192 21.28 -5.94 -6.07
N GLN A 193 21.85 -4.75 -5.96
CA GLN A 193 23.25 -4.57 -5.55
C GLN A 193 23.50 -5.15 -4.15
N GLN A 194 22.56 -4.96 -3.22
CA GLN A 194 22.68 -5.43 -1.84
C GLN A 194 22.27 -6.91 -1.67
N TYR A 195 21.28 -7.37 -2.43
CA TYR A 195 20.59 -8.64 -2.18
C TYR A 195 20.62 -9.62 -3.36
N ARG A 196 21.41 -9.39 -4.43
CA ARG A 196 21.53 -10.28 -5.63
C ARG A 196 21.65 -11.77 -5.36
N PHE A 197 22.13 -12.17 -4.19
CA PHE A 197 22.31 -13.57 -3.79
C PHE A 197 21.39 -14.04 -2.66
N ASN A 198 20.56 -13.16 -2.12
CA ASN A 198 19.51 -13.50 -1.17
C ASN A 198 18.41 -14.28 -1.90
N SER A 199 17.97 -15.41 -1.35
CA SER A 199 16.97 -16.26 -2.00
C SER A 199 15.63 -15.55 -2.19
N ASP A 200 15.14 -14.85 -1.16
CA ASP A 200 13.84 -14.15 -1.18
C ASP A 200 13.82 -13.05 -2.25
N TRP A 201 14.91 -12.29 -2.36
CA TRP A 201 15.06 -11.27 -3.40
C TRP A 201 15.04 -11.89 -4.80
N VAL A 202 15.83 -12.94 -5.00
CA VAL A 202 16.00 -13.56 -6.32
C VAL A 202 14.69 -14.20 -6.80
N LEU A 203 13.86 -14.71 -5.88
CA LEU A 203 12.50 -15.17 -6.17
C LEU A 203 11.52 -14.02 -6.41
N SER A 204 11.71 -12.88 -5.75
CA SER A 204 10.80 -11.75 -5.87
C SER A 204 10.98 -10.98 -7.16
N VAL A 205 12.22 -10.79 -7.61
CA VAL A 205 12.58 -9.91 -8.73
C VAL A 205 12.05 -10.39 -10.09
N VAL A 206 11.84 -11.69 -10.27
CA VAL A 206 11.26 -12.25 -11.51
C VAL A 206 9.80 -11.83 -11.72
N SER A 207 9.10 -11.51 -10.64
CA SER A 207 7.70 -11.09 -10.67
C SER A 207 7.52 -9.57 -10.74
N MET A 208 8.61 -8.80 -10.74
CA MET A 208 8.55 -7.34 -10.73
C MET A 208 8.37 -6.79 -12.14
N LYS A 209 7.50 -5.78 -12.25
CA LYS A 209 7.18 -5.09 -13.51
C LYS A 209 8.41 -4.48 -14.18
N ASN A 210 9.31 -3.88 -13.40
CA ASN A 210 10.44 -3.10 -13.90
C ASN A 210 11.79 -3.82 -13.75
N SER A 211 11.81 -5.14 -13.54
CA SER A 211 13.06 -5.89 -13.47
C SER A 211 13.68 -6.06 -14.84
N THR A 212 15.00 -5.96 -14.93
CA THR A 212 15.72 -6.18 -16.18
C THR A 212 15.73 -7.65 -16.57
N ARG A 213 16.02 -7.93 -17.85
CA ARG A 213 16.29 -9.30 -18.34
C ARG A 213 17.31 -10.01 -17.44
N ARG A 214 18.45 -9.39 -17.17
CA ARG A 214 19.54 -9.99 -16.37
C ARG A 214 19.07 -10.38 -14.96
N GLN A 215 18.26 -9.54 -14.32
CA GLN A 215 17.71 -9.82 -13.00
C GLN A 215 16.71 -10.98 -13.05
N SER A 216 15.81 -10.96 -14.04
CA SER A 216 14.83 -12.01 -14.27
C SER A 216 15.48 -13.35 -14.60
N GLU A 217 16.43 -13.37 -15.53
CA GLU A 217 17.21 -14.56 -15.93
C GLU A 217 17.90 -15.20 -14.73
N ARG A 218 18.64 -14.41 -13.93
CA ARG A 218 19.28 -14.91 -12.71
C ARG A 218 18.26 -15.47 -11.72
N GLY A 219 17.11 -14.82 -11.60
CA GLY A 219 15.98 -15.28 -10.78
C GLY A 219 15.42 -16.61 -11.21
N LEU A 220 15.07 -16.72 -12.48
CA LEU A 220 14.52 -17.92 -13.10
C LEU A 220 15.49 -19.10 -13.00
N HIS A 221 16.79 -18.88 -13.24
CA HIS A 221 17.80 -19.95 -13.10
C HIS A 221 17.94 -20.44 -11.65
N ARG A 222 17.82 -19.55 -10.66
CA ARG A 222 17.93 -19.94 -9.26
C ARG A 222 16.70 -20.67 -8.78
N TRP A 223 15.51 -20.19 -9.14
CA TRP A 223 14.24 -20.80 -8.75
C TRP A 223 14.14 -22.20 -9.35
N ASN A 224 14.43 -22.34 -10.64
CA ASN A 224 14.26 -23.60 -11.36
C ASN A 224 15.54 -24.45 -11.39
N ARG A 225 16.44 -24.30 -10.40
CA ARG A 225 17.71 -25.02 -10.36
C ARG A 225 17.52 -26.55 -10.29
N GLU A 226 16.45 -26.99 -9.66
CA GLU A 226 16.12 -28.40 -9.48
C GLU A 226 15.20 -28.96 -10.57
N ASP A 227 14.63 -28.08 -11.41
CA ASP A 227 13.80 -28.47 -12.55
C ASP A 227 14.65 -28.52 -13.81
N SER A 228 15.08 -29.73 -14.19
CA SER A 228 15.96 -29.96 -15.32
C SER A 228 15.40 -29.45 -16.65
N ASP A 229 14.08 -29.53 -16.81
CA ASP A 229 13.42 -29.20 -18.08
C ASP A 229 13.35 -27.69 -18.26
N ILE A 230 12.95 -26.97 -17.21
CA ILE A 230 12.97 -25.50 -17.23
C ILE A 230 14.41 -24.97 -17.35
N PHE A 231 15.36 -25.60 -16.65
CA PHE A 231 16.76 -25.18 -16.73
C PHE A 231 17.32 -25.38 -18.14
N ALA A 232 16.98 -26.48 -18.80
CA ALA A 232 17.35 -26.74 -20.19
C ALA A 232 16.69 -25.72 -21.14
N GLU A 233 15.41 -25.41 -20.96
CA GLU A 233 14.70 -24.39 -21.73
C GLU A 233 15.39 -23.02 -21.61
N LEU A 234 15.69 -22.57 -20.38
CA LEU A 234 16.41 -21.32 -20.12
C LEU A 234 17.79 -21.30 -20.80
N ALA A 235 18.51 -22.43 -20.80
CA ALA A 235 19.81 -22.53 -21.47
C ALA A 235 19.71 -22.34 -22.99
N THR A 236 18.62 -22.77 -23.64
CA THR A 236 18.44 -22.60 -25.10
C THR A 236 18.15 -21.16 -25.53
N ILE A 237 17.69 -20.31 -24.62
CA ILE A 237 17.31 -18.92 -24.92
C ILE A 237 18.32 -17.90 -24.39
N LYS A 238 19.30 -18.32 -23.58
CA LYS A 238 20.26 -17.47 -22.91
C LYS A 238 20.97 -16.46 -23.81
N ASP A 239 21.41 -16.89 -25.00
CA ASP A 239 22.21 -16.06 -25.90
C ASP A 239 21.37 -15.32 -26.96
N LYS A 240 20.03 -15.38 -26.86
CA LYS A 240 19.13 -14.69 -27.79
C LYS A 240 19.11 -13.18 -27.54
N SER A 241 18.62 -12.41 -28.52
CA SER A 241 18.33 -10.98 -28.32
C SER A 241 17.24 -10.78 -27.26
N ASP A 242 17.11 -9.56 -26.72
CA ASP A 242 16.12 -9.27 -25.67
C ASP A 242 14.68 -9.61 -26.11
N ASP A 243 14.28 -9.17 -27.31
CA ASP A 243 12.95 -9.47 -27.86
C ASP A 243 12.70 -10.97 -28.04
N GLU A 244 13.70 -11.70 -28.50
CA GLU A 244 13.61 -13.15 -28.66
C GLU A 244 13.58 -13.90 -27.32
N TRP A 245 14.27 -13.38 -26.31
CA TRP A 245 14.25 -13.92 -24.96
C TRP A 245 12.85 -13.77 -24.34
N TRP A 246 12.28 -12.56 -24.39
CA TRP A 246 10.91 -12.31 -23.92
C TRP A 246 9.87 -13.10 -24.71
N ARG A 247 10.04 -13.20 -26.04
CA ARG A 247 9.17 -14.04 -26.90
C ARG A 247 9.20 -15.49 -26.44
N ALA A 248 10.38 -16.04 -26.20
CA ALA A 248 10.51 -17.45 -25.81
C ALA A 248 9.86 -17.72 -24.45
N LEU A 249 10.03 -16.81 -23.48
CA LEU A 249 9.32 -16.92 -22.20
C LEU A 249 7.79 -16.91 -22.37
N LEU A 250 7.24 -16.01 -23.20
CA LEU A 250 5.78 -15.96 -23.48
C LEU A 250 5.25 -17.25 -24.11
N GLN A 251 6.07 -17.94 -24.91
CA GLN A 251 5.69 -19.20 -25.57
C GLN A 251 5.99 -20.44 -24.73
N SER A 252 6.57 -20.26 -23.54
CA SER A 252 6.94 -21.37 -22.67
C SER A 252 5.71 -22.16 -22.23
N ARG A 253 5.85 -23.48 -22.13
CA ARG A 253 4.80 -24.30 -21.50
C ARG A 253 4.79 -24.13 -19.98
N ASN A 254 5.86 -23.60 -19.40
CA ASN A 254 5.94 -23.34 -17.99
C ASN A 254 5.24 -22.02 -17.63
N ASP A 255 4.26 -22.10 -16.73
CA ASP A 255 3.46 -20.94 -16.32
C ASP A 255 4.33 -19.84 -15.72
N HIS A 256 5.31 -20.19 -14.90
CA HIS A 256 6.14 -19.20 -14.22
C HIS A 256 7.06 -18.44 -15.20
N LEU A 257 7.60 -19.12 -16.23
CA LEU A 257 8.31 -18.47 -17.33
C LEU A 257 7.40 -17.50 -18.10
N ARG A 258 6.19 -17.94 -18.47
CA ARG A 258 5.22 -17.06 -19.14
C ARG A 258 4.87 -15.86 -18.28
N GLN A 259 4.52 -16.07 -17.01
CA GLN A 259 4.12 -15.02 -16.08
C GLN A 259 5.20 -13.95 -15.88
N THR A 260 6.47 -14.35 -15.88
CA THR A 260 7.61 -13.42 -15.83
C THR A 260 7.56 -12.45 -17.00
N ALA A 261 7.35 -12.93 -18.22
CA ALA A 261 7.24 -12.07 -19.39
C ALA A 261 5.93 -11.27 -19.41
N LEU A 262 4.79 -11.86 -19.04
CA LEU A 262 3.48 -11.18 -19.08
C LEU A 262 3.43 -9.93 -18.20
N ARG A 263 4.10 -9.93 -17.05
CA ARG A 263 4.11 -8.80 -16.09
C ARG A 263 5.15 -7.74 -16.42
N ASN A 264 6.22 -8.12 -17.12
CA ASN A 264 7.40 -7.27 -17.25
C ASN A 264 7.21 -6.18 -18.33
N ALA A 265 7.55 -4.94 -17.98
CA ALA A 265 7.44 -3.77 -18.84
C ALA A 265 8.42 -3.78 -20.03
N HIS A 266 9.43 -4.65 -20.01
CA HIS A 266 10.37 -4.84 -21.11
C HIS A 266 9.86 -5.81 -22.18
N THR A 267 8.76 -6.52 -21.93
CA THR A 267 8.16 -7.40 -22.93
C THR A 267 7.49 -6.57 -24.03
N PRO A 268 7.90 -6.69 -25.31
CA PRO A 268 7.34 -5.90 -26.39
C PRO A 268 5.81 -6.02 -26.52
N ALA A 269 5.14 -4.88 -26.72
CA ALA A 269 3.68 -4.80 -26.87
C ALA A 269 3.13 -5.68 -28.01
N SER A 270 3.85 -5.76 -29.13
CA SER A 270 3.50 -6.60 -30.28
C SER A 270 3.50 -8.09 -29.93
N LEU A 271 4.39 -8.53 -29.03
CA LEU A 271 4.43 -9.91 -28.54
C LEU A 271 3.30 -10.19 -27.57
N LEU A 272 3.04 -9.29 -26.63
CA LEU A 272 1.91 -9.43 -25.69
C LEU A 272 0.58 -9.57 -26.44
N THR A 273 0.32 -8.68 -27.41
CA THR A 273 -0.92 -8.71 -28.18
C THR A 273 -1.09 -9.98 -29.03
N THR A 274 0.00 -10.54 -29.54
CA THR A 274 -0.03 -11.69 -30.47
C THR A 274 0.01 -13.04 -29.75
N LEU A 275 0.73 -13.13 -28.63
CA LEU A 275 1.09 -14.41 -27.99
C LEU A 275 0.40 -14.63 -26.64
N THR A 276 -0.22 -13.63 -26.03
CA THR A 276 -0.94 -13.82 -24.77
C THR A 276 -2.22 -14.64 -24.99
N GLU A 277 -2.25 -15.83 -24.44
CA GLU A 277 -3.40 -16.73 -24.47
C GLU A 277 -4.56 -16.17 -23.60
N PRO A 278 -5.84 -16.47 -23.93
CA PRO A 278 -6.99 -15.90 -23.22
C PRO A 278 -6.95 -16.02 -21.69
N GLN A 279 -6.50 -17.17 -21.16
CA GLN A 279 -6.41 -17.40 -19.72
C GLN A 279 -5.34 -16.54 -19.02
N ASP A 280 -4.33 -16.07 -19.75
CA ASP A 280 -3.20 -15.29 -19.24
C ASP A 280 -3.46 -13.76 -19.34
N ARG A 281 -4.52 -13.34 -20.03
CA ARG A 281 -4.85 -11.92 -20.25
C ARG A 281 -5.12 -11.14 -18.97
N SER A 282 -5.75 -11.79 -17.98
CA SER A 282 -6.03 -11.19 -16.67
C SER A 282 -4.74 -10.74 -15.97
N LEU A 283 -3.63 -11.45 -16.20
CA LEU A 283 -2.34 -11.09 -15.65
C LEU A 283 -1.63 -10.03 -16.49
N ALA A 284 -1.64 -10.20 -17.82
CA ALA A 284 -1.00 -9.27 -18.74
C ALA A 284 -1.64 -7.87 -18.74
N ILE A 285 -2.90 -7.73 -18.36
CA ILE A 285 -3.63 -6.46 -18.44
C ILE A 285 -2.98 -5.30 -17.68
N ASN A 286 -2.25 -5.61 -16.61
CA ASN A 286 -1.53 -4.62 -15.80
C ASN A 286 -0.19 -4.21 -16.42
N ASN A 287 0.23 -4.85 -17.50
CA ASN A 287 1.45 -4.50 -18.21
C ASN A 287 1.32 -3.09 -18.82
N PRO A 288 2.30 -2.18 -18.60
CA PRO A 288 2.26 -0.82 -19.12
C PRO A 288 2.41 -0.74 -20.65
N GLN A 289 2.95 -1.77 -21.31
CA GLN A 289 3.16 -1.78 -22.76
C GLN A 289 1.87 -1.99 -23.55
N LEU A 290 0.82 -2.53 -22.90
CA LEU A 290 -0.47 -2.70 -23.54
C LEU A 290 -1.19 -1.36 -23.66
N ALA A 291 -1.64 -1.06 -24.87
CA ALA A 291 -2.49 0.09 -25.14
C ALA A 291 -3.87 -0.06 -24.46
N ALA A 292 -4.49 1.07 -24.11
CA ALA A 292 -5.74 1.09 -23.34
C ALA A 292 -6.93 0.44 -24.08
N ASP A 293 -6.96 0.54 -25.40
CA ASP A 293 -7.93 -0.12 -26.27
C ASP A 293 -7.80 -1.65 -26.20
N VAL A 294 -6.58 -2.19 -26.21
CA VAL A 294 -6.32 -3.63 -26.04
C VAL A 294 -6.81 -4.09 -24.66
N LYS A 295 -6.47 -3.37 -23.59
CA LYS A 295 -6.93 -3.69 -22.23
C LYS A 295 -8.46 -3.71 -22.15
N THR A 296 -9.10 -2.72 -22.76
CA THR A 296 -10.56 -2.61 -22.80
C THR A 296 -11.20 -3.75 -23.59
N ALA A 297 -10.61 -4.15 -24.72
CA ALA A 297 -11.09 -5.28 -25.51
C ALA A 297 -11.01 -6.58 -24.72
N TRP A 298 -9.86 -6.86 -24.09
CA TRP A 298 -9.68 -8.06 -23.28
C TRP A 298 -10.62 -8.13 -22.07
N LEU A 299 -10.94 -7.00 -21.43
CA LEU A 299 -11.92 -6.95 -20.32
C LEU A 299 -13.36 -7.24 -20.75
N LYS A 300 -13.71 -7.03 -22.02
CA LYS A 300 -15.06 -7.32 -22.53
C LYS A 300 -15.25 -8.79 -22.91
N GLU A 301 -14.15 -9.51 -23.12
CA GLU A 301 -14.14 -10.92 -23.53
C GLU A 301 -14.13 -11.90 -22.35
N GLY A 302 -13.84 -11.42 -21.13
CA GLY A 302 -13.88 -12.21 -19.89
C GLY A 302 -15.19 -12.04 -19.14
#